data_AF-A0A5J4WPY3-F1
#
_entry.id   AF-A0A5J4WPY3-F1
#
_cell.length_a   1.000
_cell.length_b   1.000
_cell.length_c   1.000
_cell.angle_alpha   90.00
_cell.angle_beta   90.00
_cell.angle_gamma   90.00
#
_symmetry.space_group_name_H-M   'P 1'
#
loop_
_entity.id
_entity.type
_entity.pdbx_description
1 polymer ?
#
loop_
_entity_poly.entity_id
_entity_poly.type
_entity_poly.pdbx_seq_one_letter_code
_entity_poly.pdbx_strand_id
1 'polypeptide(L)'
;MQETQHDGNGAKVVIIHGYEKLEQLGSGGFGSVYKAKKQGDQKLYALKKLNQGGVNESAFKHEFELIQTIPDCPYVLKAVEA
;
A
#
# COMPACT_ATOMS: atom_id res chain seq x y z
N MET A 1 -2.90 12.44 -4.67
CA MET A 1 -3.67 12.39 -5.93
C MET A 1 -3.28 11.10 -6.63
N GLN A 2 -4.22 10.37 -7.25
CA GLN A 2 -3.85 9.19 -8.07
C GLN A 2 -3.48 9.68 -9.46
N GLU A 3 -2.29 9.32 -9.94
CA GLU A 3 -1.81 9.72 -11.26
C GLU A 3 -1.88 8.52 -12.20
N THR A 4 -2.37 8.74 -13.42
CA THR A 4 -2.38 7.71 -14.47
C THR A 4 -1.20 7.98 -15.39
N GLN A 5 -0.26 7.05 -15.45
CA GLN A 5 0.87 7.06 -16.38
C GLN A 5 0.67 5.95 -17.42
N HIS A 6 1.38 6.03 -18.54
CA HIS A 6 1.45 4.94 -19.50
C HIS A 6 2.83 4.29 -19.39
N ASP A 7 2.88 2.96 -19.31
CA ASP A 7 4.16 2.27 -19.44
C ASP A 7 4.69 2.41 -20.88
N GLY A 8 5.95 2.03 -21.11
CA GLY A 8 6.57 2.06 -22.43
C GLY A 8 5.90 1.16 -23.49
N ASN A 9 4.88 0.38 -23.10
CA ASN A 9 4.06 -0.48 -23.95
C ASN A 9 2.61 0.05 -24.11
N GLY A 10 2.30 1.23 -23.57
CA GLY A 10 0.99 1.89 -23.66
C GLY A 10 -0.05 1.46 -22.62
N ALA A 11 0.26 0.53 -21.71
CA ALA A 11 -0.64 0.11 -20.65
C ALA A 11 -0.82 1.23 -19.61
N LYS A 12 -2.06 1.45 -19.16
CA LYS A 12 -2.35 2.43 -18.11
C LYS A 12 -1.85 1.91 -16.77
N VAL A 13 -0.93 2.66 -16.18
CA VAL A 13 -0.34 2.43 -14.86
C VAL A 13 -0.95 3.43 -13.87
N VAL A 14 -1.40 2.94 -12.72
CA VAL A 14 -1.87 3.80 -11.63
C VAL A 14 -0.73 4.00 -10.64
N ILE A 15 -0.31 5.26 -10.47
CA ILE A 15 0.72 5.65 -9.51
C ILE A 15 0.07 6.30 -8.28
N ILE A 16 0.50 5.84 -7.11
CA ILE A 16 0.05 6.32 -5.81
C ILE A 16 1.31 6.70 -5.03
N HIS A 17 1.61 8.00 -4.90
CA HIS A 17 2.78 8.49 -4.15
C HIS A 17 4.12 7.85 -4.59
N GLY A 18 4.31 7.68 -5.91
CA GLY A 18 5.51 7.01 -6.45
C GLY A 18 5.49 5.48 -6.39
N TYR A 19 4.38 4.88 -5.95
CA TYR A 19 4.14 3.44 -6.02
C TYR A 19 3.24 3.10 -7.20
N GLU A 20 3.78 2.33 -8.12
CA GLU A 20 3.02 1.70 -9.19
C GLU A 20 2.15 0.60 -8.62
N LYS A 21 0.83 0.76 -8.72
CA LYS A 21 -0.17 -0.21 -8.29
C LYS A 21 -0.31 -1.32 -9.34
N LEU A 22 -0.09 -2.55 -8.92
CA LEU A 22 -0.17 -3.75 -9.74
C LEU A 22 -1.43 -4.58 -9.37
N GLU A 23 -1.33 -5.91 -9.40
CA GLU A 23 -2.42 -6.83 -9.11
C GLU A 23 -2.94 -6.73 -7.66
N GLN A 24 -4.21 -7.04 -7.47
CA GLN A 24 -4.80 -7.18 -6.13
C GLN A 24 -4.32 -8.48 -5.48
N LEU A 25 -3.82 -8.38 -4.26
CA LEU A 25 -3.38 -9.52 -3.45
C LEU A 25 -4.51 -10.06 -2.57
N GLY A 26 -5.42 -9.20 -2.13
CA GLY A 26 -6.56 -9.60 -1.30
C GLY A 26 -7.53 -8.47 -1.00
N SER A 27 -8.64 -8.82 -0.35
CA SER A 27 -9.66 -7.90 0.15
C SER A 27 -10.25 -8.43 1.46
N GLY A 28 -10.73 -7.51 2.30
CA GLY A 28 -11.43 -7.82 3.53
C GLY A 28 -12.23 -6.62 4.03
N GLY A 29 -12.79 -6.72 5.24
CA GLY A 29 -13.63 -5.66 5.82
C GLY A 29 -12.95 -4.29 5.92
N PHE A 30 -11.62 -4.27 6.05
CA PHE A 30 -10.82 -3.05 6.19
C PHE A 30 -10.30 -2.48 4.88
N GLY A 31 -10.59 -3.11 3.73
CA GLY A 31 -10.15 -2.62 2.43
C GLY A 31 -9.50 -3.67 1.54
N SER A 32 -8.81 -3.18 0.51
CA SER A 32 -8.15 -4.01 -0.50
C SER A 32 -6.63 -3.81 -0.42
N VAL A 33 -5.89 -4.89 -0.60
CA VAL A 33 -4.42 -4.89 -0.62
C VAL A 33 -3.96 -5.17 -2.05
N TYR A 34 -3.06 -4.33 -2.56
CA TYR A 34 -2.49 -4.45 -3.89
C TYR A 34 -0.99 -4.66 -3.79
N LYS A 35 -0.44 -5.43 -4.72
CA LYS A 35 0.99 -5.43 -4.95
C LYS A 35 1.37 -4.09 -5.57
N ALA A 36 2.54 -3.58 -5.22
CA ALA A 36 3.05 -2.35 -5.80
C ALA A 36 4.56 -2.40 -5.99
N LYS A 37 5.04 -1.61 -6.95
CA LYS A 37 6.46 -1.38 -7.18
C LYS A 37 6.77 0.07 -6.88
N LYS A 38 7.74 0.33 -6.01
CA LYS A 38 8.18 1.71 -5.76
C LYS A 38 9.10 2.15 -6.88
N GLN A 39 8.83 3.33 -7.44
CA GLN A 39 9.70 3.93 -8.44
C GLN A 39 11.06 4.25 -7.80
N GLY A 40 12.14 3.83 -8.46
CA GLY A 40 13.51 4.14 -8.04
C GLY A 40 14.21 3.11 -7.13
N ASP A 41 13.50 2.20 -6.44
CA ASP A 41 14.16 1.22 -5.54
C ASP A 41 14.05 -0.26 -5.96
N GLN A 42 13.32 -0.55 -7.05
CA GLN A 42 13.01 -1.90 -7.56
C GLN A 42 12.36 -2.87 -6.56
N LYS A 43 11.97 -2.42 -5.36
CA LYS A 43 11.35 -3.26 -4.34
C LYS A 43 9.84 -3.36 -4.56
N LEU A 44 9.30 -4.49 -4.13
CA LEU A 44 7.86 -4.76 -4.11
C LEU A 44 7.30 -4.48 -2.72
N TYR A 45 6.11 -3.89 -2.70
CA TYR A 45 5.38 -3.52 -1.50
C TYR A 45 3.93 -4.00 -1.58
N ALA A 46 3.26 -4.04 -0.43
CA ALA A 46 1.81 -4.22 -0.34
C ALA A 46 1.16 -2.87 0.02
N LEU A 47 0.33 -2.32 -0.87
CA LEU A 47 -0.45 -1.11 -0.63
C LEU A 47 -1.85 -1.47 -0.13
N LYS A 48 -2.16 -1.10 1.12
CA LYS A 48 -3.50 -1.28 1.71
C LYS A 48 -4.33 -0.02 1.46
N LYS A 49 -5.35 -0.13 0.61
CA LYS A 49 -6.35 0.92 0.37
C LYS A 49 -7.55 0.68 1.28
N LEU A 50 -7.87 1.67 2.13
CA LEU A 50 -9.02 1.61 3.02
C LEU A 50 -10.34 1.85 2.28
N ASN A 51 -11.40 1.17 2.71
CA ASN A 51 -12.75 1.43 2.22
C ASN A 51 -13.39 2.58 3.01
N GLN A 52 -14.01 3.53 2.30
CA GLN A 52 -14.63 4.73 2.91
C GLN A 52 -15.78 4.43 3.88
N GLY A 53 -16.40 3.25 3.80
CA GLY A 53 -17.59 2.90 4.60
C GLY A 53 -17.37 2.01 5.82
N GLY A 54 -16.14 1.56 6.10
CA GLY A 54 -15.90 0.51 7.10
C GLY A 54 -14.69 0.69 8.01
N VAL A 55 -13.90 1.75 7.84
CA VAL A 55 -12.65 1.94 8.59
C VAL A 55 -12.63 3.30 9.27
N ASN A 56 -12.58 3.29 10.60
CA ASN A 56 -12.21 4.47 11.37
C ASN A 56 -10.75 4.80 11.03
N GLU A 57 -10.49 5.96 10.41
CA GLU A 57 -9.12 6.41 10.12
C GLU A 57 -8.21 6.36 11.36
N SER A 58 -8.79 6.57 12.54
CA SER A 58 -8.12 6.43 13.83
C SER A 58 -7.64 5.00 14.11
N ALA A 59 -8.44 3.97 13.80
CA ALA A 59 -8.05 2.58 13.98
C ALA A 59 -6.91 2.18 13.04
N PHE A 60 -6.92 2.69 11.81
CA PHE A 60 -5.81 2.47 10.87
C PHE A 60 -4.52 3.15 11.34
N LYS A 61 -4.60 4.41 11.75
CA LYS A 61 -3.45 5.13 12.32
C LYS A 61 -2.90 4.41 13.55
N HIS A 62 -3.78 3.94 14.43
CA HIS A 62 -3.39 3.20 15.61
C HIS A 62 -2.69 1.87 15.27
N GLU A 63 -3.21 1.10 14.31
CA GLU A 63 -2.55 -0.14 13.83
C GLU A 63 -1.15 0.17 13.28
N PHE A 64 -1.02 1.23 12.48
CA PHE A 64 0.27 1.67 11.95
C PHE A 64 1.24 2.06 13.07
N GLU A 65 0.81 2.90 14.01
CA GLU A 65 1.60 3.33 15.17
C GLU A 65 2.08 2.14 16.01
N LEU A 66 1.18 1.19 16.31
CA LEU A 66 1.52 -0.02 17.06
C LEU A 66 2.61 -0.83 16.36
N ILE A 67 2.52 -1.03 15.04
CA ILE A 67 3.55 -1.75 14.27
C ILE A 67 4.91 -1.03 14.38
N GLN A 68 4.94 0.30 14.40
CA GLN A 68 6.19 1.06 14.56
C GLN A 68 6.84 0.87 15.94
N THR A 69 6.07 0.52 16.97
CA THR A 69 6.62 0.27 18.32
C THR A 69 7.27 -1.09 18.49
N ILE A 70 6.98 -2.04 17.59
CA ILE A 70 7.51 -3.40 17.68
C ILE A 70 9.01 -3.38 17.31
N PRO A 71 9.91 -3.90 18.18
CA PRO A 71 11.33 -4.03 17.85
C PRO A 71 11.54 -4.85 16.58
N ASP A 72 12.71 -4.70 15.93
CA ASP A 72 13.00 -5.42 14.69
C ASP A 72 12.80 -6.94 14.86
N CYS A 73 11.73 -7.44 14.24
CA CYS A 73 11.24 -8.79 14.43
C CYS A 73 10.97 -9.39 13.04
N PRO A 74 11.66 -10.49 12.66
CA PRO A 74 11.52 -11.08 11.33
C PRO A 74 10.14 -11.68 11.06
N TYR A 75 9.32 -11.86 12.10
CA TYR A 75 7.96 -12.41 12.00
C TYR A 75 6.87 -11.34 11.97
N VAL A 76 7.25 -10.06 12.03
CA VAL A 76 6.32 -8.93 12.00
C VAL A 76 6.60 -8.11 10.75
N LEU A 77 5.54 -7.74 10.04
CA LEU A 77 5.64 -6.91 8.86
C LEU A 77 6.11 -5.50 9.24
N LYS A 78 7.06 -4.95 8.48
CA LYS A 78 7.43 -3.54 8.57
C LYS A 78 6.41 -2.72 7.79
N ALA A 79 5.83 -1.72 8.45
CA ALA A 79 4.97 -0.75 7.80
C ALA A 79 5.78 0.51 7.45
N VAL A 80 5.57 1.04 6.25
CA VAL A 80 6.18 2.29 5.78
C VAL A 80 5.08 3.21 5.24
N GLU A 81 5.25 4.50 5.41
CA GLU A 81 4.37 5.49 4.78
C GLU A 81 4.66 5.57 3.28
N ALA A 82 3.61 5.80 2.49
CA ALA A 82 3.68 5.89 1.03
C ALA A 82 3.97 7.32 0.57
#